data_AF-A0A427BBF6-F1
#
_entry.id   AF-A0A427BBF6-F1
#
_cell.length_a   1.000
_cell.length_b   1.000
_cell.length_c   1.000
_cell.angle_alpha   90.00
_cell.angle_beta   90.00
_cell.angle_gamma   90.00
#
_symmetry.space_group_name_H-M   'P 1'
#
loop_
_entity.id
_entity.type
_entity.pdbx_description
1 polymer ?
#
loop_
_entity_poly.entity_id
_entity_poly.type
_entity_poly.pdbx_seq_one_letter_code
_entity_poly.pdbx_strand_id
1 'polypeptide(L)'
;MTDRDLILVTSILTGFIGYAIAPMGIVTLRITIGEEPRTKTLMVPFMMVKLPSAYNASIGQTNLNKLKDVVSKYHRSIKFPTSVGVGEAKSNPRESR
;
A
#
# COMPACT_ATOMS: atom_id res chain seq x y z
N MET A 1 -4.47 -8.55 -14.65
CA MET A 1 -3.42 -9.16 -13.82
C MET A 1 -3.80 -10.61 -13.64
N THR A 2 -2.97 -11.53 -14.12
CA THR A 2 -3.32 -12.95 -14.20
C THR A 2 -2.65 -13.66 -13.02
N ASP A 3 -3.29 -14.68 -12.43
CA ASP A 3 -2.78 -15.39 -11.23
C ASP A 3 -1.37 -16.02 -11.40
N ARG A 4 -0.85 -16.03 -12.64
CA ARG A 4 0.47 -16.58 -13.02
C ARG A 4 1.66 -15.72 -12.57
N ASP A 5 1.45 -14.44 -12.29
CA ASP A 5 2.51 -13.54 -11.82
C ASP A 5 2.64 -13.52 -10.29
N LEU A 6 1.85 -14.35 -9.60
CA LEU A 6 1.84 -14.46 -8.15
C LEU A 6 2.83 -15.52 -7.69
N ILE A 7 3.65 -15.15 -6.71
CA ILE A 7 4.46 -16.12 -5.97
C ILE A 7 3.53 -16.79 -4.96
N LEU A 8 3.35 -18.11 -5.06
CA LEU A 8 2.51 -18.86 -4.14
C LEU A 8 3.02 -18.72 -2.72
N VAL A 9 2.12 -18.40 -1.80
CA VAL A 9 2.42 -18.29 -0.37
C VAL A 9 1.45 -19.14 0.42
N THR A 10 1.98 -19.95 1.33
CA THR A 10 1.22 -20.85 2.21
C THR A 10 0.98 -20.25 3.60
N SER A 11 1.49 -19.05 3.87
CA SER A 11 1.30 -18.35 5.14
C SER A 11 -0.13 -17.85 5.28
N ILE A 12 -0.77 -18.16 6.39
CA ILE A 12 -2.13 -17.70 6.70
C ILE A 12 -2.07 -16.27 7.24
N LEU A 13 -2.81 -15.36 6.60
CA LEU A 13 -2.97 -14.00 7.10
C LEU A 13 -3.98 -14.01 8.25
N THR A 14 -3.52 -13.70 9.46
CA THR A 14 -4.34 -13.61 10.67
C THR A 14 -4.26 -12.18 11.22
N GLY A 15 -5.37 -11.64 11.73
CA GLY A 15 -5.41 -10.31 12.36
C GLY A 15 -5.78 -9.14 11.46
N PHE A 16 -5.94 -9.34 10.14
CA PHE A 16 -6.47 -8.29 9.24
C PHE A 16 -7.98 -8.05 9.45
N ILE A 17 -8.72 -9.12 9.77
CA ILE A 17 -10.19 -9.14 9.88
C ILE A 17 -10.70 -10.06 10.99
N GLY A 18 -9.81 -10.49 11.90
CA GLY A 18 -10.15 -11.40 12.99
C GLY A 18 -10.32 -12.87 12.61
N TYR A 19 -10.27 -13.22 11.32
CA TYR A 19 -10.22 -14.59 10.82
C TYR A 19 -8.99 -14.85 9.94
N ALA A 20 -8.63 -16.12 9.81
CA ALA A 20 -7.55 -16.63 8.98
C ALA A 20 -7.94 -16.62 7.49
N ILE A 21 -7.14 -15.98 6.64
CA ILE A 21 -7.27 -16.05 5.18
C ILE A 21 -6.02 -16.68 4.57
N ALA A 22 -6.23 -17.62 3.64
CA ALA A 22 -5.18 -18.07 2.74
C ALA A 22 -5.00 -17.02 1.61
N PRO A 23 -3.81 -16.42 1.46
CA PRO A 23 -3.55 -15.51 0.36
C PRO A 23 -3.51 -16.25 -0.98
N MET A 24 -3.86 -15.55 -2.05
CA MET A 24 -3.68 -16.03 -3.43
C MET A 24 -2.19 -16.08 -3.80
N GLY A 25 -1.39 -15.19 -3.21
CA GLY A 25 0.05 -15.14 -3.38
C GLY A 25 0.63 -13.78 -3.05
N ILE A 26 1.92 -13.60 -3.32
CA ILE A 26 2.61 -12.30 -3.24
C ILE A 26 2.93 -11.80 -4.64
N VAL A 27 2.74 -10.50 -4.84
CA VAL A 27 3.16 -9.80 -6.05
C VAL A 27 3.90 -8.52 -5.70
N THR A 28 4.98 -8.24 -6.42
CA THR A 28 5.70 -6.98 -6.26
C THR A 28 5.14 -5.95 -7.21
N LEU A 29 4.49 -4.92 -6.67
CA LEU A 29 3.94 -3.81 -7.44
C LEU A 29 4.82 -2.57 -7.32
N ARG A 30 4.93 -1.84 -8.43
CA ARG A 30 5.49 -0.49 -8.45
C ARG A 30 4.43 0.49 -7.98
N ILE A 31 4.66 1.13 -6.85
CA ILE A 31 3.80 2.21 -6.33
C ILE A 31 4.50 3.54 -6.60
N THR A 32 3.76 4.51 -7.14
CA THR A 32 4.18 5.91 -7.20
C THR A 32 3.29 6.72 -6.28
N ILE A 33 3.87 7.52 -5.40
CA ILE A 33 3.16 8.37 -4.43
C ILE A 33 3.53 9.83 -4.67
N GLY A 34 2.53 10.71 -4.57
CA GLY A 34 2.64 12.14 -4.81
C GLY A 34 2.35 12.54 -6.25
N GLU A 35 2.50 13.83 -6.51
CA GLU A 35 2.32 14.46 -7.82
C GLU A 35 3.65 15.06 -8.29
N GLU A 36 3.86 15.13 -9.60
CA GLU A 36 5.06 15.76 -10.14
C GLU A 36 5.15 17.23 -9.75
N PRO A 37 6.36 17.76 -9.46
CA PRO A 37 7.67 17.09 -9.55
C PRO A 37 8.06 16.29 -8.30
N ARG A 38 7.18 16.19 -7.30
CA ARG A 38 7.47 15.61 -5.97
C ARG A 38 6.89 14.20 -5.81
N THR A 39 7.27 13.31 -6.72
CA THR A 39 6.86 11.90 -6.67
C THR A 39 7.93 11.02 -6.02
N LYS A 40 7.50 9.88 -5.51
CA LYS A 40 8.39 8.81 -5.05
C LYS A 40 7.87 7.47 -5.51
N THR A 41 8.74 6.71 -6.16
CA THR A 41 8.44 5.36 -6.64
C THR A 41 9.09 4.32 -5.74
N LEU A 42 8.37 3.26 -5.40
CA LEU A 42 8.89 2.11 -4.66
C LEU A 42 8.33 0.79 -5.19
N MET A 43 9.15 -0.25 -5.14
CA MET A 43 8.71 -1.63 -5.37
C MET A 43 8.29 -2.22 -4.04
N VAL A 44 7.02 -2.64 -3.94
CA VAL A 44 6.44 -3.14 -2.69
C VAL A 44 5.83 -4.52 -2.92
N PRO A 45 6.22 -5.54 -2.14
CA PRO A 45 5.53 -6.81 -2.14
C PRO A 45 4.16 -6.64 -1.47
N PHE A 46 3.10 -6.97 -2.20
CA PHE A 46 1.73 -7.05 -1.73
C PHE A 46 1.29 -8.50 -1.63
N MET A 47 0.65 -8.83 -0.52
CA MET A 47 -0.08 -10.08 -0.38
C MET A 47 -1.46 -9.90 -0.99
N MET A 48 -1.76 -10.69 -2.02
CA MET A 48 -3.05 -10.67 -2.70
C MET A 48 -4.01 -11.61 -1.98
N VAL A 49 -5.17 -11.10 -1.58
CA VAL A 49 -6.22 -11.87 -0.91
C VAL A 49 -7.54 -11.66 -1.63
N LYS A 50 -8.36 -12.72 -1.74
CA LYS A 50 -9.71 -12.62 -2.29
C LYS A 50 -10.70 -12.40 -1.15
N LEU A 51 -10.94 -11.14 -0.80
CA LEU A 51 -11.86 -10.76 0.26
C LEU A 51 -12.76 -9.60 -0.21
N PRO A 52 -14.07 -9.61 0.10
CA PRO A 52 -14.88 -8.41 -0.02
C PRO A 52 -14.37 -7.34 0.96
N SER A 53 -13.75 -6.29 0.42
CA SER A 53 -13.20 -5.17 1.17
C SER A 53 -13.57 -3.87 0.47
N ALA A 54 -13.87 -2.82 1.24
CA ALA A 54 -14.04 -1.45 0.72
C ALA A 54 -12.72 -0.81 0.24
N TYR A 55 -11.59 -1.48 0.51
CA TYR A 55 -10.26 -1.03 0.13
C TYR A 55 -9.59 -2.04 -0.81
N ASN A 56 -9.07 -1.52 -1.93
CA ASN A 56 -8.37 -2.32 -2.95
C ASN A 56 -6.95 -2.74 -2.52
N ALA A 57 -6.30 -1.96 -1.67
CA ALA A 57 -4.95 -2.25 -1.19
C ALA A 57 -4.74 -1.65 0.21
N SER A 58 -4.00 -2.37 1.05
CA SER A 58 -3.56 -1.88 2.36
C SER A 58 -2.04 -1.84 2.39
N ILE A 59 -1.48 -0.70 2.78
CA ILE A 59 -0.03 -0.52 2.92
C ILE A 59 0.29 -0.49 4.42
N GLY A 60 1.03 -1.49 4.88
CA GLY A 60 1.46 -1.56 6.27
C GLY A 60 2.54 -0.53 6.62
N GLN A 61 2.70 -0.28 7.92
CA GLN A 61 3.66 0.69 8.46
C GLN A 61 5.11 0.41 8.03
N THR A 62 5.50 -0.85 7.88
CA THR A 62 6.85 -1.21 7.40
C THR A 62 7.16 -0.65 6.01
N ASN A 63 6.17 -0.65 5.12
CA ASN A 63 6.33 -0.10 3.77
C ASN A 63 6.31 1.43 3.79
N LEU A 64 5.52 2.03 4.69
CA LEU A 64 5.56 3.47 4.95
C LEU A 64 6.93 3.90 5.47
N ASN A 65 7.50 3.19 6.44
CA ASN A 65 8.85 3.48 6.95
C ASN A 65 9.93 3.52 5.85
N LYS A 66 9.80 2.72 4.78
CA LYS A 66 10.71 2.79 3.61
C LYS A 66 10.60 4.10 2.83
N LEU A 67 9.45 4.77 2.88
CA LEU A 67 9.25 6.10 2.35
C LEU A 67 9.95 7.19 3.19
N LYS A 68 10.40 6.87 4.42
CA LYS A 68 10.82 7.85 5.44
C LYS A 68 9.74 8.92 5.63
N ASP A 69 8.49 8.47 5.70
CA ASP A 69 7.33 9.33 5.69
C ASP A 69 6.89 9.77 7.08
N VAL A 70 6.10 10.83 7.10
CA VAL A 70 5.36 11.29 8.27
C VAL A 70 3.89 11.21 7.93
N VAL A 71 3.20 10.29 8.59
CA VAL A 71 1.76 10.09 8.43
C VAL A 71 1.01 11.02 9.38
N SER A 72 0.21 11.93 8.83
CA SER A 72 -0.76 12.69 9.62
C SER A 72 -2.13 12.04 9.53
N LYS A 73 -2.54 11.38 10.63
CA LYS A 73 -3.91 10.83 10.74
C LYS A 73 -4.97 11.93 10.63
N TYR A 74 -4.70 13.09 11.25
CA TYR A 74 -5.61 14.22 11.28
C TYR A 74 -5.87 14.79 9.88
N HIS A 75 -4.80 15.04 9.10
CA HIS A 75 -4.93 15.56 7.74
C HIS A 75 -5.14 14.47 6.68
N ARG A 76 -5.22 13.19 7.09
CA ARG A 76 -5.26 12.01 6.21
C ARG A 76 -4.24 12.12 5.07
N SER A 77 -3.05 12.58 5.42
CA SER A 77 -1.98 12.87 4.47
C SER A 77 -0.67 12.23 4.90
N ILE A 78 0.15 11.94 3.89
CA ILE A 78 1.46 11.34 4.04
C ILE A 78 2.46 12.31 3.43
N LYS A 79 3.42 12.77 4.21
CA LYS A 79 4.53 13.59 3.74
C LYS A 79 5.78 12.75 3.62
N PHE A 80 6.53 12.91 2.55
CA PHE A 80 7.75 12.14 2.31
C PHE A 80 8.84 13.01 1.67
N PRO A 81 10.12 12.75 1.99
CA PRO A 81 11.22 13.47 1.38
C PRO A 81 11.42 13.05 -0.08
N THR A 82 11.65 14.04 -0.94
CA THR A 82 12.07 13.91 -2.35
C THR A 82 13.33 14.74 -2.60
N SER A 83 14.00 14.54 -3.73
CA SER A 83 15.19 15.31 -4.11
C SER A 83 14.91 16.81 -4.31
N VAL A 84 13.65 17.17 -4.55
CA VAL A 84 13.18 18.53 -4.82
C VAL A 84 12.37 19.12 -3.65
N GLY A 85 12.40 18.50 -2.47
CA GLY A 85 11.75 18.98 -1.25
C GLY A 85 10.86 17.94 -0.57
N VAL A 86 9.72 18.36 -0.02
CA VAL A 86 8.76 17.47 0.64
C VAL A 86 7.54 17.28 -0.26
N GLY A 87 7.28 16.03 -0.63
CA GLY A 87 6.05 15.61 -1.29
C GLY A 87 4.94 15.38 -0.25
N GLU A 88 3.70 15.61 -0.65
CA GLU A 88 2.52 15.29 0.16
C GLU A 88 1.51 14.52 -0.70
N ALA A 89 1.05 13.38 -0.20
CA ALA A 89 -0.08 12.65 -0.75
C ALA A 89 -1.25 12.75 0.23
N LYS A 90 -2.43 13.11 -0.26
CA LYS A 90 -3.66 13.21 0.55
C LYS A 90 -4.66 12.16 0.10
N SER A 91 -5.38 11.57 1.05
CA SER A 91 -6.52 10.71 0.73
C SER A 91 -7.70 11.57 0.24
N ASN A 92 -8.28 11.21 -0.91
CA ASN A 92 -9.49 11.83 -1.42
C ASN A 92 -10.73 11.09 -0.87
N PRO A 93 -11.65 11.76 -0.14
CA PRO A 93 -12.84 11.12 0.42
C PRO A 93 -13.79 10.52 -0.63
N ARG A 94 -13.70 10.94 -1.90
CA ARG A 94 -14.61 10.50 -2.97
C ARG A 94 -14.28 9.11 -3.54
N GLU A 95 -13.07 8.61 -3.31
CA GLU A 95 -12.62 7.30 -3.83
C GLU A 95 -12.78 6.15 -2.81
N SER A 96 -13.22 6.45 -1.58
CA SER A 96 -13.54 5.42 -0.59
C SER A 96 -15.02 5.09 -0.69
N ARG A 97 -15.38 4.05 -1.45
CA ARG A 97 -16.74 3.51 -1.53
C ARG A 97 -16.77 2.05 -1.14
#